data_AF-T1C8H1-F1
#
_entry.id   AF-T1C8H1-F1
#
_cell.length_a   1.000
_cell.length_b   1.000
_cell.length_c   1.000
_cell.angle_alpha   90.00
_cell.angle_beta   90.00
_cell.angle_gamma   90.00
#
_symmetry.space_group_name_H-M   'P 1'
#
loop_
_entity.id
_entity.type
_entity.pdbx_description
1 polymer ?
#
loop_
_entity_poly.entity_id
_entity_poly.type
_entity_poly.pdbx_seq_one_letter_code
_entity_poly.pdbx_strand_id
1 'polypeptide(L)'
;MSGQVGFTLRGRNPDVLTCIANLSNDEVFTPPEFANRMLDTLAEEWAANHGGANLWANKSVKFLDPCTKSGVFLREITRRLTLGLADELPDLDERVSHILTKQVFGIGITHLTSLLARRSVYCSKHAKGEHSIAKGFASDDGNIWFERTEHSWVGSNAWVRSVDQYGKRIKKFTNGKCEYCGAPRVIFDRDPGMENHAYAFIHTKDIKTRIGEIFGGIMQFDVIIGNPPYQMTGGAGGSSDASIYHLFVQQALNLEPRFVSMVVPSRWMAGGRGLDKFRAQMLNGGHLRHLADFLDSSNAFPGVQIEGGVCYFLWDAEYNGTCDVTRVADGVEHVQLQRVLGEFDVFVRDER
;
A
#
# COMPACT_ATOMS: atom_id res chain seq x y z
N MET A 1 -23.12 -19.29 -31.64
CA MET A 1 -23.39 -20.05 -30.39
C MET A 1 -22.17 -19.89 -29.50
N SER A 2 -22.17 -18.89 -28.63
CA SER A 2 -21.13 -18.65 -27.65
C SER A 2 -21.39 -19.53 -26.42
N GLY A 3 -20.52 -20.50 -26.15
CA GLY A 3 -20.61 -21.32 -24.95
C GLY A 3 -20.37 -20.47 -23.71
N GLN A 4 -21.41 -20.26 -22.91
CA GLN A 4 -21.28 -19.81 -21.53
C GLN A 4 -20.60 -20.91 -20.72
N VAL A 5 -19.42 -20.64 -20.19
CA VAL A 5 -18.79 -21.49 -19.18
C VAL A 5 -19.53 -21.25 -17.87
N GLY A 6 -20.25 -22.27 -17.40
CA GLY A 6 -20.97 -22.25 -16.14
C GLY A 6 -20.00 -22.21 -14.96
N PHE A 7 -20.06 -21.15 -14.18
CA PHE A 7 -19.35 -21.03 -12.91
C PHE A 7 -20.15 -21.74 -11.82
N THR A 8 -19.84 -23.02 -11.57
CA THR A 8 -20.39 -23.75 -10.42
C THR A 8 -19.55 -23.49 -9.17
N LEU A 9 -20.01 -22.59 -8.31
CA LEU A 9 -19.48 -22.42 -6.96
C LEU A 9 -20.08 -23.49 -6.03
N ARG A 10 -19.24 -24.40 -5.54
CA ARG A 10 -19.57 -25.24 -4.39
C ARG A 10 -19.53 -24.40 -3.11
N GLY A 11 -20.69 -24.04 -2.57
CA GLY A 11 -20.95 -23.97 -1.13
C GLY A 11 -20.23 -22.93 -0.26
N ARG A 12 -19.60 -21.88 -0.80
CA ARG A 12 -19.12 -20.72 -0.01
C ARG A 12 -19.56 -19.42 -0.67
N ASN A 13 -20.05 -18.48 0.14
CA ASN A 13 -20.33 -17.11 -0.30
C ASN A 13 -18.98 -16.48 -0.71
N PRO A 14 -18.75 -16.12 -1.98
CA PRO A 14 -17.47 -15.57 -2.40
C PRO A 14 -17.20 -14.24 -1.69
N ASP A 15 -15.97 -14.01 -1.21
CA ASP A 15 -15.58 -12.73 -0.63
C ASP A 15 -15.74 -11.66 -1.70
N VAL A 16 -16.56 -10.64 -1.42
CA VAL A 16 -16.86 -9.53 -2.33
C VAL A 16 -15.59 -8.84 -2.82
N LEU A 17 -14.51 -8.83 -2.02
CA LEU A 17 -13.22 -8.26 -2.42
C LEU A 17 -12.53 -9.10 -3.51
N THR A 18 -12.75 -10.41 -3.51
CA THR A 18 -12.27 -11.30 -4.58
C THR A 18 -13.04 -11.05 -5.88
N CYS A 19 -14.33 -10.70 -5.78
CA CYS A 19 -15.15 -10.33 -6.93
C CYS A 19 -14.80 -8.94 -7.51
N ILE A 20 -14.34 -8.01 -6.66
CA ILE A 20 -13.99 -6.63 -7.05
C ILE A 20 -12.57 -6.53 -7.63
N ALA A 21 -11.70 -7.51 -7.37
CA ALA A 21 -10.30 -7.49 -7.80
C ALA A 21 -10.07 -7.31 -9.32
N ASN A 22 -11.12 -7.48 -10.14
CA ASN A 22 -11.08 -7.38 -11.61
C ASN A 22 -11.71 -6.09 -12.18
N LEU A 23 -12.06 -5.10 -11.36
CA LEU A 23 -12.88 -3.95 -11.81
C LEU A 23 -12.11 -2.72 -12.31
N SER A 24 -10.77 -2.65 -12.22
CA SER A 24 -9.99 -1.61 -12.90
C SER A 24 -8.55 -2.06 -13.20
N ASN A 25 -7.98 -1.61 -14.32
CA ASN A 25 -6.60 -1.95 -14.71
C ASN A 25 -5.54 -1.23 -13.86
N ASP A 26 -5.90 -0.14 -13.17
CA ASP A 26 -4.97 0.73 -12.43
C ASP A 26 -4.97 0.47 -10.91
N GLU A 27 -5.98 -0.25 -10.38
CA GLU A 27 -6.08 -0.60 -8.97
C GLU A 27 -6.00 -2.12 -8.77
N VAL A 28 -4.77 -2.62 -8.66
CA VAL A 28 -4.54 -4.02 -8.27
C VAL A 28 -4.93 -4.19 -6.79
N PHE A 29 -6.07 -4.84 -6.55
CA PHE A 29 -6.53 -5.21 -5.22
C PHE A 29 -5.80 -6.44 -4.72
N THR A 30 -5.29 -6.37 -3.49
CA THR A 30 -4.62 -7.51 -2.86
C THR A 30 -5.62 -8.60 -2.49
N PRO A 31 -5.44 -9.85 -2.97
CA PRO A 31 -6.29 -10.95 -2.54
C PRO A 31 -6.18 -11.21 -1.04
N PRO A 32 -7.27 -11.62 -0.36
CA PRO A 32 -7.24 -11.92 1.08
C PRO A 32 -6.21 -12.97 1.48
N GLU A 33 -6.01 -14.00 0.67
CA GLU A 33 -5.02 -15.06 0.94
C GLU A 33 -3.58 -14.50 0.93
N PHE A 34 -3.28 -13.64 -0.03
CA PHE A 34 -1.98 -12.96 -0.13
C PHE A 34 -1.75 -11.99 1.04
N ALA A 35 -2.77 -11.23 1.41
CA ALA A 35 -2.72 -10.34 2.58
C ALA A 35 -2.47 -11.12 3.88
N ASN A 36 -3.14 -12.27 4.07
CA ASN A 36 -2.94 -13.12 5.23
C ASN A 36 -1.52 -13.69 5.28
N ARG A 37 -0.98 -14.15 4.15
CA ARG A 37 0.42 -14.61 4.07
C ARG A 37 1.40 -13.53 4.56
N MET A 38 1.26 -12.29 4.10
CA MET A 38 2.12 -11.18 4.55
C MET A 38 1.99 -10.93 6.06
N LEU A 39 0.76 -10.97 6.59
CA LEU A 39 0.50 -10.77 8.02
C LEU A 39 0.99 -11.94 8.89
N ASP A 40 1.04 -13.16 8.35
CA ASP A 40 1.59 -14.34 9.03
C ASP A 40 3.12 -14.20 9.16
N THR A 41 3.82 -13.86 8.07
CA THR A 41 5.26 -13.57 8.11
C THR A 41 5.59 -12.45 9.10
N LEU A 42 4.78 -11.38 9.14
CA LEU A 42 4.94 -10.31 10.12
C LEU A 42 4.78 -10.81 11.57
N ALA A 43 3.78 -11.67 11.83
CA ALA A 43 3.51 -12.16 13.18
C ALA A 43 4.61 -13.11 13.67
N GLU A 44 5.15 -13.94 12.79
CA GLU A 44 6.30 -14.82 13.07
C GLU A 44 7.55 -14.00 13.45
N GLU A 45 7.89 -13.00 12.65
CA GLU A 45 9.05 -12.14 12.93
C GLU A 45 8.85 -11.26 14.17
N TRP A 46 7.63 -10.78 14.40
CA TRP A 46 7.32 -10.10 15.65
C TRP A 46 7.59 -11.01 16.86
N ALA A 47 7.10 -12.25 16.81
CA ALA A 47 7.32 -13.21 17.89
C ALA A 47 8.82 -13.51 18.08
N ALA A 48 9.58 -13.67 17.00
CA ALA A 48 11.03 -13.87 17.05
C ALA A 48 11.75 -12.70 17.76
N ASN A 49 11.37 -11.46 17.47
CA ASN A 49 11.98 -10.26 18.07
C ASN A 49 11.51 -9.97 19.50
N HIS A 50 10.37 -10.53 19.93
CA HIS A 50 9.73 -10.22 21.21
C HIS A 50 9.58 -11.42 22.13
N GLY A 51 10.51 -12.39 22.05
CA GLY A 51 10.55 -13.53 22.97
C GLY A 51 9.29 -14.41 22.92
N GLY A 52 8.67 -14.55 21.75
CA GLY A 52 7.44 -15.31 21.55
C GLY A 52 6.15 -14.53 21.80
N ALA A 53 6.21 -13.21 22.03
CA ALA A 53 5.01 -12.40 22.25
C ALA A 53 4.07 -12.40 21.03
N ASN A 54 2.77 -12.45 21.29
CA ASN A 54 1.75 -12.40 20.24
C ASN A 54 1.48 -10.94 19.84
N LEU A 55 1.85 -10.57 18.60
CA LEU A 55 1.56 -9.26 17.99
C LEU A 55 0.08 -8.86 18.15
N TRP A 56 -0.82 -9.80 17.93
CA TRP A 56 -2.26 -9.55 17.90
C TRP A 56 -2.89 -9.40 19.29
N ALA A 57 -2.15 -9.72 20.35
CA ALA A 57 -2.56 -9.53 21.74
C ALA A 57 -1.96 -8.25 22.36
N ASN A 58 -1.40 -7.35 21.54
CA ASN A 58 -0.81 -6.11 22.03
C ASN A 58 -1.67 -4.89 21.65
N LYS A 59 -2.30 -4.27 22.66
CA LYS A 59 -3.21 -3.14 22.47
C LYS A 59 -2.52 -1.80 22.14
N SER A 60 -1.19 -1.72 22.25
CA SER A 60 -0.43 -0.48 21.99
C SER A 60 0.11 -0.38 20.58
N VAL A 61 0.22 -1.50 19.85
CA VAL A 61 0.78 -1.53 18.49
C VAL A 61 -0.15 -0.81 17.52
N LYS A 62 0.42 0.07 16.69
CA LYS A 62 -0.30 0.81 15.65
C LYS A 62 0.13 0.41 14.26
N PHE A 63 -0.85 0.27 13.38
CA PHE A 63 -0.72 -0.17 12.00
C PHE A 63 -1.16 0.94 11.06
N LEU A 64 -0.41 1.12 9.97
CA LEU A 64 -0.77 2.02 8.88
C LEU A 64 -0.76 1.29 7.53
N ASP A 65 -1.85 1.43 6.76
CA ASP A 65 -1.83 1.20 5.31
C ASP A 65 -1.86 2.55 4.57
N PRO A 66 -0.73 3.04 4.05
CA PRO A 66 -0.62 4.38 3.46
C PRO A 66 -1.20 4.47 2.04
N CYS A 67 -1.74 3.37 1.53
CA CYS A 67 -2.23 3.21 0.17
C CYS A 67 -3.44 2.29 0.13
N THR A 68 -4.34 2.48 1.09
CA THR A 68 -5.49 1.60 1.33
C THR A 68 -6.41 1.59 0.12
N LYS A 69 -6.61 0.42 -0.49
CA LYS A 69 -7.56 0.21 -1.59
C LYS A 69 -8.89 -0.34 -1.10
N SER A 70 -9.04 -1.67 -1.07
CA SER A 70 -10.22 -2.34 -0.52
C SER A 70 -10.29 -2.34 1.00
N GLY A 71 -9.19 -1.99 1.69
CA GLY A 71 -9.07 -2.14 3.13
C GLY A 71 -8.74 -3.56 3.60
N VAL A 72 -8.32 -4.47 2.70
CA VAL A 72 -8.07 -5.88 3.04
C VAL A 72 -7.05 -6.07 4.17
N PHE A 73 -5.92 -5.37 4.14
CA PHE A 73 -4.91 -5.45 5.21
C PHE A 73 -5.49 -4.99 6.54
N LEU A 74 -6.13 -3.81 6.56
CA LEU A 74 -6.75 -3.26 7.75
C LEU A 74 -7.86 -4.17 8.29
N ARG A 75 -8.68 -4.76 7.43
CA ARG A 75 -9.74 -5.72 7.80
C ARG A 75 -9.16 -6.95 8.49
N GLU A 76 -8.13 -7.56 7.89
CA GLU A 76 -7.52 -8.76 8.48
C GLU A 76 -6.75 -8.44 9.77
N ILE A 77 -6.08 -7.29 9.86
CA ILE A 77 -5.47 -6.78 11.10
C ILE A 77 -6.53 -6.61 12.19
N THR A 78 -7.64 -5.93 11.90
CA THR A 78 -8.74 -5.76 12.84
C THR A 78 -9.26 -7.11 13.31
N ARG A 79 -9.50 -8.05 12.40
CA ARG A 79 -9.98 -9.40 12.75
C ARG A 79 -9.01 -10.13 13.71
N ARG A 80 -7.71 -10.08 13.43
CA ARG A 80 -6.67 -10.72 14.24
C ARG A 80 -6.56 -10.07 15.62
N LEU A 81 -6.56 -8.73 15.71
CA LEU A 81 -6.57 -7.98 16.97
C LEU A 81 -7.83 -8.25 17.79
N THR A 82 -9.02 -8.33 17.16
CA THR A 82 -10.28 -8.63 17.85
C THR A 82 -10.24 -10.00 18.51
N LEU A 83 -9.53 -10.98 17.94
CA LEU A 83 -9.32 -12.29 18.56
C LEU A 83 -8.22 -12.24 19.62
N GLY A 84 -7.06 -11.65 19.31
CA GLY A 84 -5.89 -11.66 20.19
C GLY A 84 -6.05 -10.81 21.45
N LEU A 85 -6.87 -9.76 21.41
CA LEU A 85 -7.13 -8.88 22.56
C LEU A 85 -8.32 -9.33 23.42
N ALA A 86 -8.93 -10.48 23.15
CA ALA A 86 -10.13 -10.91 23.86
C ALA A 86 -9.92 -11.10 25.37
N ASP A 87 -8.73 -11.52 25.80
CA ASP A 87 -8.42 -11.69 27.22
C ASP A 87 -8.18 -10.34 27.93
N GLU A 88 -7.57 -9.37 27.24
CA GLU A 88 -7.23 -8.06 27.81
C GLU A 88 -8.40 -7.06 27.77
N LEU A 89 -9.22 -7.11 26.71
CA LEU A 89 -10.40 -6.28 26.52
C LEU A 89 -11.61 -7.20 26.27
N PRO A 90 -12.22 -7.81 27.29
CA PRO A 90 -13.24 -8.86 27.09
C PRO A 90 -14.51 -8.38 26.39
N ASP A 91 -14.93 -7.14 26.63
CA ASP A 91 -16.07 -6.54 25.96
C ASP A 91 -15.78 -6.31 24.46
N LEU A 92 -16.64 -6.84 23.60
CA LEU A 92 -16.41 -6.81 22.16
C LEU A 92 -16.51 -5.39 21.59
N ASP A 93 -17.46 -4.58 22.06
CA ASP A 93 -17.71 -3.25 21.52
C ASP A 93 -16.60 -2.28 21.93
N GLU A 94 -16.14 -2.35 23.19
CA GLU A 94 -14.97 -1.63 23.68
C GLU A 94 -13.70 -2.06 22.94
N ARG A 95 -13.50 -3.38 22.75
CA ARG A 95 -12.34 -3.93 22.04
C ARG A 95 -12.28 -3.46 20.60
N VAL A 96 -13.37 -3.60 19.85
CA VAL A 96 -13.45 -3.16 18.44
C VAL A 96 -13.28 -1.64 18.34
N SER A 97 -13.90 -0.88 19.24
CA SER A 97 -13.74 0.58 19.28
C SER A 97 -12.30 1.01 19.59
N HIS A 98 -11.62 0.34 20.53
CA HIS A 98 -10.20 0.57 20.81
C HIS A 98 -9.35 0.28 19.57
N ILE A 99 -9.50 -0.88 18.95
CA ILE A 99 -8.74 -1.29 17.76
C ILE A 99 -8.89 -0.26 16.64
N LEU A 100 -10.14 0.08 16.30
CA LEU A 100 -10.41 0.94 15.13
C LEU A 100 -10.13 2.42 15.37
N THR A 101 -10.15 2.90 16.61
CA THR A 101 -9.87 4.30 16.93
C THR A 101 -8.43 4.55 17.36
N LYS A 102 -7.69 3.52 17.82
CA LYS A 102 -6.34 3.68 18.40
C LYS A 102 -5.23 2.89 17.71
N GLN A 103 -5.55 1.82 16.97
CA GLN A 103 -4.53 0.91 16.42
C GLN A 103 -4.51 0.85 14.88
N VAL A 104 -5.66 0.98 14.21
CA VAL A 104 -5.76 0.74 12.76
C VAL A 104 -5.99 2.03 11.99
N PHE A 105 -5.06 2.37 11.10
CA PHE A 105 -5.07 3.61 10.32
C PHE A 105 -4.85 3.33 8.83
N GLY A 106 -5.49 4.11 7.97
CA GLY A 106 -5.42 3.97 6.53
C GLY A 106 -5.48 5.30 5.79
N ILE A 107 -4.81 5.37 4.65
CA ILE A 107 -4.87 6.50 3.72
C ILE A 107 -5.37 5.95 2.38
N GLY A 108 -6.57 6.35 1.98
CA GLY A 108 -7.11 6.03 0.66
C GLY A 108 -6.29 6.69 -0.46
N ILE A 109 -6.27 6.07 -1.63
CA ILE A 109 -5.59 6.64 -2.82
C ILE A 109 -6.56 7.42 -3.73
N THR A 110 -7.85 7.15 -3.58
CA THR A 110 -8.97 7.79 -4.27
C THR A 110 -10.14 7.92 -3.28
N HIS A 111 -11.11 8.78 -3.60
CA HIS A 111 -12.32 8.88 -2.78
C HIS A 111 -13.11 7.57 -2.79
N LEU A 112 -13.11 6.84 -3.91
CA LEU A 112 -13.79 5.55 -4.00
C LEU A 112 -13.13 4.50 -3.10
N THR A 113 -11.81 4.39 -3.16
CA THR A 113 -11.07 3.41 -2.33
C THR A 113 -11.21 3.71 -0.83
N SER A 114 -11.21 4.97 -0.41
CA SER A 114 -11.45 5.30 1.00
C SER A 114 -12.85 4.86 1.47
N LEU A 115 -13.88 5.04 0.64
CA LEU A 115 -15.24 4.58 0.96
C LEU A 115 -15.34 3.05 0.99
N LEU A 116 -14.68 2.35 0.06
CA LEU A 116 -14.63 0.88 0.05
C LEU A 116 -13.93 0.35 1.29
N ALA A 117 -12.78 0.92 1.65
CA ALA A 117 -12.03 0.56 2.84
C ALA A 117 -12.83 0.82 4.13
N ARG A 118 -13.48 1.98 4.27
CA ARG A 118 -14.39 2.26 5.40
C ARG A 118 -15.51 1.25 5.47
N ARG A 119 -16.16 0.92 4.34
CA ARG A 119 -17.21 -0.10 4.33
C ARG A 119 -16.68 -1.48 4.71
N SER A 120 -15.47 -1.83 4.30
CA SER A 120 -14.82 -3.11 4.62
C SER A 120 -14.42 -3.21 6.09
N VAL A 121 -13.95 -2.12 6.70
CA VAL A 121 -13.34 -2.12 8.03
C VAL A 121 -14.34 -1.69 9.12
N TYR A 122 -15.19 -0.70 8.83
CA TYR A 122 -16.18 -0.14 9.77
C TYR A 122 -17.59 -0.72 9.56
N CYS A 123 -17.78 -1.56 8.55
CA CYS A 123 -19.10 -1.96 8.02
C CYS A 123 -19.98 -0.78 7.61
N SER A 124 -19.40 0.42 7.43
CA SER A 124 -20.10 1.65 7.07
C SER A 124 -19.17 2.56 6.27
N LYS A 125 -19.72 3.33 5.33
CA LYS A 125 -18.97 4.39 4.64
C LYS A 125 -18.67 5.59 5.56
N HIS A 126 -19.48 5.72 6.62
CA HIS A 126 -19.50 6.80 7.58
C HIS A 126 -19.13 6.23 8.95
N ALA A 127 -17.96 6.57 9.47
CA ALA A 127 -17.43 6.05 10.72
C ALA A 127 -18.29 6.44 11.93
N LYS A 128 -18.99 7.59 11.86
CA LYS A 128 -19.96 8.02 12.87
C LYS A 128 -21.40 7.63 12.54
N GLY A 129 -21.61 6.90 11.44
CA GLY A 129 -22.92 6.42 11.03
C GLY A 129 -23.49 5.35 11.96
N GLU A 130 -24.81 5.18 11.92
CA GLU A 130 -25.53 4.23 12.79
C GLU A 130 -25.04 2.77 12.62
N HIS A 131 -24.64 2.40 11.40
CA HIS A 131 -24.17 1.06 11.04
C HIS A 131 -22.67 0.85 11.28
N SER A 132 -21.95 1.84 11.81
CA SER A 132 -20.54 1.68 12.16
C SER A 132 -20.37 0.75 13.37
N ILE A 133 -19.52 -0.27 13.22
CA ILE A 133 -19.25 -1.28 14.26
C ILE A 133 -18.38 -0.78 15.41
N ALA A 134 -17.76 0.39 15.27
CA ALA A 134 -17.00 1.05 16.33
C ALA A 134 -17.64 2.39 16.68
N LYS A 135 -17.50 2.77 17.94
CA LYS A 135 -17.88 4.08 18.46
C LYS A 135 -16.62 4.87 18.85
N GLY A 136 -16.77 6.18 19.05
CA GLY A 136 -15.68 7.03 19.53
C GLY A 136 -14.75 7.60 18.46
N PHE A 137 -15.10 7.51 17.17
CA PHE A 137 -14.37 8.22 16.12
C PHE A 137 -14.50 9.73 16.26
N ALA A 138 -13.40 10.45 16.03
CA ALA A 138 -13.35 11.91 16.08
C ALA A 138 -14.05 12.57 14.88
N SER A 139 -13.98 11.94 13.70
CA SER A 139 -14.54 12.43 12.44
C SER A 139 -15.41 11.36 11.77
N ASP A 140 -16.21 11.76 10.78
CA ASP A 140 -17.02 10.80 10.00
C ASP A 140 -16.18 9.93 9.05
N ASP A 141 -14.95 10.35 8.78
CA ASP A 141 -13.97 9.58 8.03
C ASP A 141 -13.28 8.51 8.87
N GLY A 142 -13.36 8.63 10.21
CA GLY A 142 -12.64 7.80 11.14
C GLY A 142 -11.13 7.91 10.94
N ASN A 143 -10.45 6.77 11.03
CA ASN A 143 -9.00 6.64 10.81
C ASN A 143 -8.65 6.14 9.39
N ILE A 144 -9.60 6.12 8.46
CA ILE A 144 -9.37 5.85 7.04
C ILE A 144 -9.56 7.16 6.29
N TRP A 145 -8.48 7.90 6.13
CA TRP A 145 -8.49 9.26 5.62
C TRP A 145 -8.39 9.30 4.09
N PHE A 146 -9.07 10.28 3.47
CA PHE A 146 -8.77 10.70 2.10
C PHE A 146 -9.22 12.14 1.89
N GLU A 147 -8.31 12.97 1.41
CA GLU A 147 -8.63 14.21 0.71
C GLU A 147 -7.85 14.30 -0.59
N ARG A 148 -8.47 14.93 -1.59
CA ARG A 148 -7.83 15.16 -2.89
C ARG A 148 -6.59 16.03 -2.68
N THR A 149 -5.44 15.47 -3.00
CA THR A 149 -4.16 16.19 -3.01
C THR A 149 -3.92 16.75 -4.41
N GLU A 150 -3.25 17.90 -4.51
CA GLU A 150 -2.86 18.49 -5.78
C GLU A 150 -1.34 18.47 -5.99
N HIS A 151 -0.93 18.40 -7.26
CA HIS A 151 0.47 18.49 -7.64
C HIS A 151 1.04 19.88 -7.37
N SER A 152 2.30 19.95 -6.95
CA SER A 152 3.06 21.19 -6.85
C SER A 152 4.01 21.33 -8.03
N TRP A 153 3.64 22.16 -9.00
CA TRP A 153 4.36 22.30 -10.26
C TRP A 153 5.61 23.17 -10.15
N VAL A 154 6.74 22.64 -10.60
CA VAL A 154 8.03 23.36 -10.69
C VAL A 154 8.61 23.30 -12.10
N GLY A 155 9.37 24.33 -12.47
CA GLY A 155 10.07 24.39 -13.76
C GLY A 155 9.17 24.60 -14.97
N SER A 156 7.94 25.10 -14.80
CA SER A 156 7.07 25.46 -15.93
C SER A 156 7.63 26.66 -16.69
N ASN A 157 7.82 26.51 -17.99
CA ASN A 157 8.42 27.52 -18.87
C ASN A 157 7.64 27.77 -20.16
N ALA A 158 6.55 27.05 -20.39
CA ALA A 158 5.63 27.24 -21.50
C ALA A 158 4.23 27.57 -20.97
N TRP A 159 3.34 28.08 -21.82
CA TRP A 159 1.95 28.29 -21.48
C TRP A 159 1.06 28.28 -22.71
N VAL A 160 -0.20 27.94 -22.52
CA VAL A 160 -1.26 28.00 -23.54
C VAL A 160 -2.40 28.90 -23.07
N ARG A 161 -3.14 29.46 -24.02
CA ARG A 161 -4.40 30.14 -23.71
C ARG A 161 -5.44 29.07 -23.38
N SER A 162 -6.09 29.21 -22.23
CA SER A 162 -7.18 28.34 -21.78
C SER A 162 -8.34 29.17 -21.26
N VAL A 163 -9.42 28.50 -20.91
CA VAL A 163 -10.53 29.06 -20.13
C VAL A 163 -10.56 28.38 -18.75
N ASP A 164 -10.99 29.11 -17.73
CA ASP A 164 -11.29 28.53 -16.42
C ASP A 164 -12.71 27.93 -16.37
N GLN A 165 -13.09 27.36 -15.23
CA GLN A 165 -14.41 26.74 -15.01
C GLN A 165 -15.60 27.71 -15.19
N TYR A 166 -15.35 29.02 -15.27
CA TYR A 166 -16.37 30.06 -15.49
C TYR A 166 -16.30 30.65 -16.90
N GLY A 167 -15.48 30.08 -17.79
CA GLY A 167 -15.31 30.55 -19.17
C GLY A 167 -14.40 31.78 -19.32
N LYS A 168 -13.74 32.23 -18.24
CA LYS A 168 -12.81 33.36 -18.29
C LYS A 168 -11.48 32.91 -18.88
N ARG A 169 -10.94 33.72 -19.80
CA ARG A 169 -9.64 33.46 -20.42
C ARG A 169 -8.52 33.53 -19.38
N ILE A 170 -7.74 32.47 -19.28
CA ILE A 170 -6.58 32.36 -18.40
C ILE A 170 -5.33 31.90 -19.17
N LYS A 171 -4.15 32.18 -18.61
CA LYS A 171 -2.90 31.55 -19.06
C LYS A 171 -2.72 30.26 -18.27
N LYS A 172 -2.76 29.11 -18.94
CA LYS A 172 -2.44 27.83 -18.32
C LYS A 172 -0.98 27.51 -18.61
N PHE A 173 -0.15 27.51 -17.57
CA PHE A 173 1.25 27.11 -17.71
C PHE A 173 1.32 25.64 -18.10
N THR A 174 2.19 25.34 -19.06
CA THR A 174 2.47 24.00 -19.58
C THR A 174 3.95 23.72 -19.42
N ASN A 175 4.35 22.46 -19.58
CA ASN A 175 5.69 21.98 -19.26
C ASN A 175 6.04 22.10 -17.75
N GLY A 176 7.10 21.41 -17.33
CA GLY A 176 7.49 21.25 -15.93
C GLY A 176 7.00 19.94 -15.33
N LYS A 177 7.31 19.73 -14.04
CA LYS A 177 7.03 18.49 -13.32
C LYS A 177 6.58 18.75 -11.90
N CYS A 178 5.89 17.80 -11.28
CA CYS A 178 5.61 17.83 -9.86
C CYS A 178 6.91 17.73 -9.08
N GLU A 179 7.08 18.57 -8.06
CA GLU A 179 8.26 18.56 -7.18
C GLU A 179 8.41 17.23 -6.42
N TYR A 180 7.29 16.59 -6.06
CA TYR A 180 7.27 15.42 -5.18
C TYR A 180 7.41 14.10 -5.93
N CYS A 181 6.56 13.86 -6.92
CA CYS A 181 6.50 12.59 -7.63
C CYS A 181 7.13 12.64 -9.03
N GLY A 182 7.56 13.83 -9.48
CA GLY A 182 8.12 14.01 -10.82
C GLY A 182 7.10 13.92 -11.96
N ALA A 183 5.79 13.82 -11.67
CA ALA A 183 4.74 13.74 -12.67
C ALA A 183 4.86 14.90 -13.68
N PRO A 184 4.82 14.64 -15.01
CA PRO A 184 4.89 15.69 -16.00
C PRO A 184 3.59 16.51 -16.02
N ARG A 185 3.72 17.84 -15.87
CA ARG A 185 2.59 18.77 -15.78
C ARG A 185 1.64 18.66 -16.97
N VAL A 186 2.20 18.50 -18.17
CA VAL A 186 1.42 18.40 -19.42
C VAL A 186 0.43 17.24 -19.42
N ILE A 187 0.65 16.22 -18.59
CA ILE A 187 -0.20 15.01 -18.50
C ILE A 187 -1.15 15.07 -17.30
N PHE A 188 -0.68 15.61 -16.17
CA PHE A 188 -1.35 15.49 -14.87
C PHE A 188 -1.94 16.80 -14.33
N ASP A 189 -1.75 17.95 -15.03
CA ASP A 189 -2.50 19.19 -14.81
C ASP A 189 -3.87 19.09 -15.51
N ARG A 190 -4.74 18.23 -14.95
CA ARG A 190 -6.06 17.86 -15.47
C ARG A 190 -7.17 18.65 -14.77
N ASP A 191 -8.38 18.53 -15.30
CA ASP A 191 -9.55 19.18 -14.70
C ASP A 191 -9.86 18.66 -13.28
N PRO A 192 -10.49 19.47 -12.41
CA PRO A 192 -10.87 19.08 -11.05
C PRO A 192 -11.81 17.88 -10.95
N GLY A 193 -12.45 17.46 -12.04
CA GLY A 193 -13.29 16.25 -12.07
C GLY A 193 -12.52 14.95 -12.32
N MET A 194 -11.26 15.05 -12.78
CA MET A 194 -10.45 13.90 -13.16
C MET A 194 -9.51 13.49 -12.02
N GLU A 195 -9.18 12.20 -11.96
CA GLU A 195 -8.08 11.73 -11.11
C GLU A 195 -6.75 12.30 -11.59
N ASN A 196 -6.01 12.88 -10.65
CA ASN A 196 -4.74 13.54 -10.89
C ASN A 196 -3.54 12.70 -10.42
N HIS A 197 -3.76 11.54 -9.76
CA HIS A 197 -2.72 10.65 -9.22
C HIS A 197 -1.72 11.35 -8.28
N ALA A 198 -2.16 12.38 -7.57
CA ALA A 198 -1.40 12.98 -6.48
C ALA A 198 -1.82 12.32 -5.15
N TYR A 199 -0.88 11.64 -4.49
CA TYR A 199 -1.13 10.91 -3.25
C TYR A 199 -0.51 11.65 -2.06
N ALA A 200 -1.33 11.95 -1.05
CA ALA A 200 -0.95 12.72 0.14
C ALA A 200 0.32 12.20 0.83
N PHE A 201 0.46 10.87 0.90
CA PHE A 201 1.58 10.21 1.57
C PHE A 201 2.95 10.51 0.95
N ILE A 202 3.00 10.69 -0.37
CA ILE A 202 4.26 11.01 -1.08
C ILE A 202 4.36 12.49 -1.51
N HIS A 203 3.28 13.26 -1.40
CA HIS A 203 3.23 14.69 -1.71
C HIS A 203 3.48 15.54 -0.45
N THR A 204 4.66 15.33 0.14
CA THR A 204 5.17 16.10 1.27
C THR A 204 6.69 15.98 1.33
N LYS A 205 7.36 17.00 1.91
CA LYS A 205 8.79 16.94 2.26
C LYS A 205 9.02 16.41 3.68
N ASP A 206 7.98 16.48 4.52
CA ASP A 206 8.01 16.03 5.91
C ASP A 206 6.79 15.14 6.15
N ILE A 207 7.04 13.82 6.16
CA ILE A 207 5.99 12.83 6.35
C ILE A 207 5.48 12.80 7.79
N LYS A 208 6.33 13.07 8.80
CA LYS A 208 5.91 13.06 10.20
C LYS A 208 4.91 14.20 10.46
N THR A 209 5.22 15.41 9.97
CA THR A 209 4.28 16.54 10.02
C THR A 209 3.01 16.23 9.25
N ARG A 210 3.11 15.70 8.01
CA ARG A 210 1.94 15.34 7.20
C ARG A 210 1.03 14.32 7.90
N ILE A 211 1.58 13.30 8.55
CA ILE A 211 0.79 12.32 9.30
C ILE A 211 0.12 12.97 10.52
N GLY A 212 0.81 13.87 11.22
CA GLY A 212 0.23 14.64 12.31
C GLY A 212 -0.93 15.55 11.87
N GLU A 213 -0.87 16.11 10.66
CA GLU A 213 -1.98 16.85 10.05
C GLU A 213 -3.19 15.94 9.75
N ILE A 214 -2.93 14.73 9.23
CA ILE A 214 -3.99 13.79 8.81
C ILE A 214 -4.71 13.17 10.02
N PHE A 215 -3.97 12.64 10.99
CA PHE A 215 -4.54 11.85 12.10
C PHE A 215 -4.55 12.60 13.43
N GLY A 216 -3.93 13.78 13.50
CA GLY A 216 -3.85 14.60 14.70
C GLY A 216 -2.73 14.17 15.66
N GLY A 217 -2.08 15.16 16.27
CA GLY A 217 -1.08 14.94 17.32
C GLY A 217 0.21 14.29 16.81
N ILE A 218 1.01 13.77 17.75
CA ILE A 218 2.24 13.04 17.45
C ILE A 218 1.86 11.57 17.22
N MET A 219 2.06 11.10 15.99
CA MET A 219 1.71 9.75 15.56
C MET A 219 2.97 8.94 15.26
N GLN A 220 3.08 7.79 15.93
CA GLN A 220 4.10 6.78 15.67
C GLN A 220 3.38 5.50 15.25
N PHE A 221 3.81 4.89 14.15
CA PHE A 221 3.32 3.58 13.71
C PHE A 221 4.41 2.55 13.94
N ASP A 222 4.01 1.37 14.41
CA ASP A 222 4.93 0.24 14.61
C ASP A 222 5.07 -0.59 13.34
N VAL A 223 3.97 -0.72 12.59
CA VAL A 223 3.89 -1.52 11.38
C VAL A 223 3.28 -0.69 10.25
N ILE A 224 3.96 -0.63 9.12
CA ILE A 224 3.42 -0.06 7.89
C ILE A 224 3.30 -1.17 6.84
N ILE A 225 2.09 -1.40 6.34
CA ILE A 225 1.82 -2.50 5.40
C ILE A 225 0.91 -2.05 4.27
N GLY A 226 1.20 -2.45 3.03
CA GLY A 226 0.32 -2.08 1.93
C GLY A 226 0.74 -2.58 0.56
N ASN A 227 -0.07 -2.22 -0.43
CA ASN A 227 0.19 -2.46 -1.85
C ASN A 227 0.09 -1.09 -2.56
N PRO A 228 1.20 -0.32 -2.61
CA PRO A 228 1.19 1.01 -3.20
C PRO A 228 0.87 0.99 -4.71
N PRO A 229 0.39 2.10 -5.28
CA PRO A 229 0.35 2.28 -6.72
C PRO A 229 1.75 2.09 -7.31
N TYR A 230 1.87 1.35 -8.41
CA TYR A 230 3.17 1.04 -9.00
C TYR A 230 3.71 2.16 -9.87
N GLN A 231 2.82 2.81 -10.61
CA GLN A 231 3.18 3.82 -11.59
C GLN A 231 2.07 4.89 -11.70
N MET A 232 2.41 6.05 -12.25
CA MET A 232 1.43 7.07 -12.59
C MET A 232 1.02 6.90 -14.05
N THR A 233 -0.16 6.35 -14.31
CA THR A 233 -0.69 6.18 -15.66
C THR A 233 -1.29 7.49 -16.17
N GLY A 234 -0.74 8.01 -17.26
CA GLY A 234 -1.27 9.21 -17.87
C GLY A 234 -0.63 9.52 -19.20
N GLY A 235 -1.46 9.56 -20.26
CA GLY A 235 -1.04 10.00 -21.58
C GLY A 235 -0.69 8.85 -22.52
N ALA A 236 -1.73 8.28 -23.14
CA ALA A 236 -1.64 7.54 -24.41
C ALA A 236 -0.87 6.21 -24.43
N GLY A 237 -0.80 5.46 -23.32
CA GLY A 237 -0.29 4.08 -23.35
C GLY A 237 1.18 3.95 -23.78
N GLY A 238 2.02 4.92 -23.41
CA GLY A 238 3.44 4.93 -23.74
C GLY A 238 4.31 4.12 -22.76
N SER A 239 5.48 3.68 -23.25
CA SER A 239 6.47 2.84 -22.54
C SER A 239 7.34 3.58 -21.51
N SER A 240 6.85 4.66 -20.89
CA SER A 240 7.65 5.57 -20.06
C SER A 240 6.96 5.97 -18.76
N ASP A 241 6.17 5.08 -18.19
CA ASP A 241 5.54 5.31 -16.88
C ASP A 241 6.61 5.37 -15.78
N ALA A 242 6.62 6.48 -15.02
CA ALA A 242 7.51 6.64 -13.89
C ALA A 242 7.00 5.80 -12.72
N SER A 243 7.86 4.92 -12.19
CA SER A 243 7.54 4.17 -10.99
C SER A 243 7.35 5.10 -9.80
N ILE A 244 6.39 4.82 -8.93
CA ILE A 244 6.11 5.63 -7.73
C ILE A 244 6.05 4.82 -6.43
N TYR A 245 5.97 3.49 -6.51
CA TYR A 245 5.92 2.64 -5.31
C TYR A 245 7.11 2.86 -4.37
N HIS A 246 8.31 3.13 -4.93
CA HIS A 246 9.51 3.37 -4.14
C HIS A 246 9.42 4.64 -3.28
N LEU A 247 8.64 5.64 -3.72
CA LEU A 247 8.37 6.84 -2.93
C LEU A 247 7.50 6.53 -1.71
N PHE A 248 6.54 5.60 -1.85
CA PHE A 248 5.75 5.12 -0.71
C PHE A 248 6.62 4.34 0.28
N VAL A 249 7.49 3.45 -0.21
CA VAL A 249 8.42 2.73 0.66
C VAL A 249 9.33 3.71 1.41
N GLN A 250 9.91 4.69 0.71
CA GLN A 250 10.78 5.69 1.33
C GLN A 250 10.05 6.51 2.41
N GLN A 251 8.83 6.97 2.15
CA GLN A 251 8.06 7.71 3.15
C GLN A 251 7.64 6.83 4.33
N ALA A 252 7.35 5.55 4.10
CA ALA A 252 7.12 4.60 5.19
C ALA A 252 8.36 4.43 6.06
N LEU A 253 9.55 4.28 5.47
CA LEU A 253 10.80 4.20 6.25
C LEU A 253 11.08 5.51 7.01
N ASN A 254 10.78 6.67 6.44
CA ASN A 254 10.95 7.97 7.08
C ASN A 254 9.99 8.21 8.29
N LEU A 255 8.94 7.40 8.42
CA LEU A 255 8.10 7.37 9.63
C LEU A 255 8.73 6.55 10.76
N GLU A 256 9.90 5.95 10.53
CA GLU A 256 10.67 5.16 11.49
C GLU A 256 9.82 4.07 12.19
N PRO A 257 9.08 3.22 11.44
CA PRO A 257 8.35 2.12 12.03
C PRO A 257 9.30 1.00 12.45
N ARG A 258 8.79 0.05 13.23
CA ARG A 258 9.54 -1.18 13.56
C ARG A 258 9.57 -2.13 12.36
N PHE A 259 8.44 -2.23 11.64
CA PHE A 259 8.32 -3.07 10.46
C PHE A 259 7.69 -2.33 9.27
N VAL A 260 8.18 -2.64 8.06
CA VAL A 260 7.53 -2.28 6.79
C VAL A 260 7.34 -3.53 5.95
N SER A 261 6.13 -3.76 5.46
CA SER A 261 5.87 -4.81 4.47
C SER A 261 5.07 -4.28 3.29
N MET A 262 5.65 -4.28 2.10
CA MET A 262 4.96 -3.75 0.92
C MET A 262 5.04 -4.69 -0.26
N VAL A 263 3.95 -4.72 -1.02
CA VAL A 263 3.91 -5.33 -2.35
C VAL A 263 4.44 -4.34 -3.38
N VAL A 264 5.44 -4.73 -4.16
CA VAL A 264 6.05 -3.89 -5.19
C VAL A 264 6.44 -4.70 -6.43
N PRO A 265 6.56 -4.10 -7.62
CA PRO A 265 7.02 -4.80 -8.81
C PRO A 265 8.47 -5.26 -8.67
N SER A 266 8.76 -6.53 -8.95
CA SER A 266 10.08 -7.14 -8.73
C SER A 266 11.22 -6.55 -9.59
N ARG A 267 10.90 -5.74 -10.60
CA ARG A 267 11.88 -5.07 -11.46
C ARG A 267 12.88 -4.19 -10.70
N TRP A 268 12.51 -3.68 -9.51
CA TRP A 268 13.39 -2.85 -8.68
C TRP A 268 14.71 -3.55 -8.32
N MET A 269 14.70 -4.87 -8.27
CA MET A 269 15.85 -5.70 -7.91
C MET A 269 16.95 -5.72 -8.96
N ALA A 270 16.62 -5.49 -10.23
CA ALA A 270 17.58 -5.57 -11.35
C ALA A 270 17.80 -4.22 -12.05
N GLY A 271 16.86 -3.29 -11.95
CA GLY A 271 16.95 -2.02 -12.65
C GLY A 271 15.72 -1.14 -12.47
N GLY A 272 15.44 -0.33 -13.48
CA GLY A 272 14.29 0.57 -13.54
C GLY A 272 14.67 2.04 -13.32
N ARG A 273 14.01 2.91 -14.08
CA ARG A 273 14.35 4.34 -14.14
C ARG A 273 14.11 5.01 -12.79
N GLY A 274 15.16 5.63 -12.25
CA GLY A 274 15.09 6.37 -10.98
C GLY A 274 15.16 5.49 -9.73
N LEU A 275 15.38 4.18 -9.87
CA LEU A 275 15.38 3.24 -8.75
C LEU A 275 16.76 2.93 -8.19
N ASP A 276 17.85 3.45 -8.78
CA ASP A 276 19.21 3.04 -8.40
C ASP A 276 19.53 3.28 -6.92
N LYS A 277 19.18 4.47 -6.40
CA LYS A 277 19.36 4.78 -4.96
C LYS A 277 18.46 3.92 -4.07
N PHE A 278 17.22 3.70 -4.49
CA PHE A 278 16.27 2.86 -3.76
C PHE A 278 16.76 1.41 -3.71
N ARG A 279 17.19 0.84 -4.84
CA ARG A 279 17.75 -0.50 -4.94
C ARG A 279 18.98 -0.64 -4.06
N ALA A 280 19.94 0.29 -4.16
CA ALA A 280 21.13 0.27 -3.32
C ALA A 280 20.80 0.32 -1.83
N GLN A 281 19.85 1.17 -1.41
CA GLN A 281 19.38 1.24 -0.02
C GLN A 281 18.78 -0.10 0.45
N MET A 282 17.91 -0.70 -0.36
CA MET A 282 17.20 -1.93 0.01
C MET A 282 18.12 -3.16 0.02
N LEU A 283 19.01 -3.30 -0.97
CA LEU A 283 19.92 -4.45 -1.07
C LEU A 283 21.08 -4.37 -0.06
N ASN A 284 21.63 -3.19 0.16
CA ASN A 284 22.81 -3.01 1.02
C ASN A 284 22.46 -2.65 2.48
N GLY A 285 21.18 -2.39 2.77
CA GLY A 285 20.75 -1.95 4.09
C GLY A 285 20.77 -3.03 5.17
N GLY A 286 20.76 -4.31 4.81
CA GLY A 286 20.75 -5.43 5.78
C GLY A 286 19.43 -5.60 6.57
N HIS A 287 18.44 -4.75 6.34
CA HIS A 287 17.18 -4.72 7.09
C HIS A 287 16.05 -5.59 6.49
N LEU A 288 16.26 -6.16 5.29
CA LEU A 288 15.30 -7.07 4.68
C LEU A 288 15.46 -8.47 5.25
N ARG A 289 14.44 -8.92 5.99
CA ARG A 289 14.39 -10.28 6.54
C ARG A 289 13.83 -11.27 5.55
N HIS A 290 12.70 -10.91 4.95
CA HIS A 290 11.96 -11.77 4.02
C HIS A 290 11.73 -11.07 2.70
N LEU A 291 11.89 -11.82 1.62
CA LEU A 291 11.55 -11.39 0.27
C LEU A 291 10.89 -12.54 -0.49
N ALA A 292 9.60 -12.40 -0.79
CA ALA A 292 8.89 -13.36 -1.63
C ALA A 292 8.74 -12.79 -3.04
N ASP A 293 9.42 -13.39 -4.03
CA ASP A 293 9.44 -12.96 -5.43
C ASP A 293 8.59 -13.90 -6.30
N PHE A 294 7.52 -13.37 -6.90
CA PHE A 294 6.64 -14.08 -7.82
C PHE A 294 7.00 -13.68 -9.24
N LEU A 295 7.66 -14.60 -9.97
CA LEU A 295 8.10 -14.35 -11.34
C LEU A 295 6.92 -14.11 -12.28
N ASP A 296 5.87 -14.92 -12.13
CA ASP A 296 4.56 -14.68 -12.73
C ASP A 296 3.64 -14.04 -11.69
N SER A 297 3.24 -12.79 -11.94
CA SER A 297 2.34 -12.06 -11.05
C SER A 297 0.98 -12.73 -10.89
N SER A 298 0.56 -13.57 -11.83
CA SER A 298 -0.71 -14.31 -11.74
C SER A 298 -0.77 -15.24 -10.52
N ASN A 299 0.39 -15.69 -10.02
CA ASN A 299 0.49 -16.53 -8.83
C ASN A 299 0.19 -15.75 -7.53
N ALA A 300 0.41 -14.44 -7.53
CA ALA A 300 0.05 -13.55 -6.41
C ALA A 300 -1.30 -12.84 -6.62
N PHE A 301 -1.61 -12.50 -7.87
CA PHE A 301 -2.79 -11.75 -8.29
C PHE A 301 -3.43 -12.44 -9.49
N PRO A 302 -4.36 -13.39 -9.27
CA PRO A 302 -4.99 -14.14 -10.35
C PRO A 302 -5.60 -13.22 -11.41
N GLY A 303 -5.22 -13.41 -12.68
CA GLY A 303 -5.69 -12.59 -13.80
C GLY A 303 -4.95 -11.27 -14.03
N VAL A 304 -4.00 -10.90 -13.18
CA VAL A 304 -3.20 -9.68 -13.32
C VAL A 304 -1.81 -10.00 -13.87
N GLN A 305 -1.41 -9.29 -14.92
CA GLN A 305 -0.12 -9.42 -15.58
C GLN A 305 0.74 -8.18 -15.31
N ILE A 306 1.83 -8.36 -14.55
CA ILE A 306 2.81 -7.34 -14.20
C ILE A 306 4.15 -7.79 -14.78
N GLU A 307 4.62 -7.10 -15.82
CA GLU A 307 5.91 -7.43 -16.44
C GLU A 307 7.07 -7.35 -15.44
N GLY A 308 7.88 -8.42 -15.42
CA GLY A 308 9.03 -8.56 -14.52
C GLY A 308 8.70 -9.13 -13.13
N GLY A 309 7.44 -9.49 -12.89
CA GLY A 309 6.96 -10.11 -11.65
C GLY A 309 6.61 -9.10 -10.56
N VAL A 310 6.13 -9.64 -9.44
CA VAL A 310 5.77 -8.88 -8.24
C VAL A 310 6.39 -9.55 -7.02
N CYS A 311 6.79 -8.77 -6.04
CA CYS A 311 7.29 -9.28 -4.78
C CYS A 311 6.59 -8.59 -3.61
N TYR A 312 6.62 -9.23 -2.44
CA TYR A 312 6.51 -8.49 -1.20
C TYR A 312 7.76 -8.73 -0.36
N PHE A 313 8.06 -7.78 0.52
CA PHE A 313 9.16 -7.90 1.46
C PHE A 313 8.68 -7.68 2.88
N LEU A 314 9.48 -8.11 3.86
CA LEU A 314 9.42 -7.64 5.23
C LEU A 314 10.75 -7.00 5.58
N TRP A 315 10.68 -5.71 5.89
CA TRP A 315 11.78 -4.88 6.39
C TRP A 315 11.58 -4.69 7.89
N ASP A 316 12.67 -4.82 8.65
CA ASP A 316 12.71 -4.65 10.11
C ASP A 316 13.82 -3.66 10.48
N ALA A 317 13.45 -2.61 11.20
CA ALA A 317 14.35 -1.53 11.60
C ALA A 317 15.51 -1.99 12.49
N GLU A 318 15.26 -2.99 13.34
CA GLU A 318 16.26 -3.49 14.29
C GLU A 318 17.10 -4.65 13.69
N TYR A 319 16.72 -5.15 12.52
CA TYR A 319 17.44 -6.24 11.86
C TYR A 319 18.63 -5.74 11.04
N ASN A 320 19.75 -6.47 11.12
CA ASN A 320 20.89 -6.26 10.23
C ASN A 320 21.53 -7.61 9.90
N GLY A 321 21.26 -8.12 8.70
CA GLY A 321 21.75 -9.42 8.28
C GLY A 321 21.35 -9.82 6.86
N THR A 322 21.32 -11.13 6.66
CA THR A 322 20.93 -11.80 5.43
C THR A 322 19.41 -11.84 5.27
N CYS A 323 18.92 -12.19 4.09
CA CYS A 323 17.50 -12.28 3.79
C CYS A 323 17.11 -13.70 3.41
N ASP A 324 15.99 -14.20 3.96
CA ASP A 324 15.35 -15.40 3.44
C ASP A 324 14.49 -15.03 2.23
N VAL A 325 14.81 -15.64 1.09
CA VAL A 325 14.17 -15.36 -0.19
C VAL A 325 13.32 -16.54 -0.60
N THR A 326 12.03 -16.32 -0.84
CA THR A 326 11.13 -17.32 -1.42
C THR A 326 10.84 -16.94 -2.87
N ARG A 327 11.40 -17.68 -3.81
CA ARG A 327 11.09 -17.49 -5.23
C ARG A 327 9.93 -18.39 -5.64
N VAL A 328 8.89 -17.82 -6.21
CA VAL A 328 7.74 -18.54 -6.75
C VAL A 328 7.83 -18.55 -8.28
N ALA A 329 8.00 -19.74 -8.85
CA ALA A 329 8.12 -19.98 -10.28
C ALA A 329 7.22 -21.17 -10.66
N ASP A 330 6.39 -21.00 -11.70
CA ASP A 330 5.42 -22.01 -12.14
C ASP A 330 4.51 -22.55 -11.01
N GLY A 331 4.15 -21.67 -10.06
CA GLY A 331 3.36 -22.02 -8.87
C GLY A 331 4.12 -22.83 -7.80
N VAL A 332 5.42 -23.04 -7.97
CA VAL A 332 6.29 -23.77 -7.02
C VAL A 332 7.15 -22.80 -6.23
N GLU A 333 7.23 -23.01 -4.92
CA GLU A 333 8.07 -22.23 -4.02
C GLU A 333 9.47 -22.82 -3.90
N HIS A 334 10.46 -21.95 -4.08
CA HIS A 334 11.87 -22.25 -3.92
C HIS A 334 12.44 -21.35 -2.82
N VAL A 335 12.63 -21.92 -1.63
CA VAL A 335 13.17 -21.21 -0.47
C VAL A 335 14.68 -21.20 -0.53
N GLN A 336 15.26 -20.01 -0.38
CA GLN A 336 16.68 -19.74 -0.36
C GLN A 336 16.99 -18.96 0.92
N LEU A 337 17.60 -19.64 1.89
CA LEU A 337 17.84 -19.08 3.21
C LEU A 337 19.12 -18.25 3.23
N GLN A 338 19.13 -17.22 4.08
CA GLN A 338 20.34 -16.48 4.43
C GLN A 338 21.09 -15.86 3.22
N ARG A 339 20.35 -15.34 2.23
CA ARG A 339 20.91 -14.67 1.06
C ARG A 339 21.52 -13.31 1.43
N VAL A 340 22.73 -13.04 0.94
CA VAL A 340 23.34 -11.70 0.99
C VAL A 340 22.83 -10.89 -0.19
N LEU A 341 21.86 -9.99 0.04
CA LEU A 341 21.20 -9.26 -1.04
C LEU A 341 22.12 -8.26 -1.76
N GLY A 342 23.05 -7.65 -1.02
CA GLY A 342 23.98 -6.63 -1.50
C GLY A 342 25.30 -7.17 -2.06
N GLU A 343 25.39 -8.45 -2.44
CA GLU A 343 26.60 -9.02 -3.05
C GLU A 343 26.96 -8.31 -4.37
N PHE A 344 25.94 -7.85 -5.11
CA PHE A 344 26.08 -7.09 -6.35
C PHE A 344 25.15 -5.86 -6.36
N ASP A 345 25.36 -4.96 -7.33
CA ASP A 345 24.49 -3.79 -7.55
C ASP A 345 23.06 -4.15 -8.01
N VAL A 346 22.83 -5.42 -8.31
CA VAL A 346 21.55 -6.03 -8.68
C VAL A 346 21.37 -7.33 -7.90
N PHE A 347 20.13 -7.69 -7.60
CA PHE A 347 19.86 -8.97 -6.96
C PHE A 347 19.73 -10.09 -8.00
N VAL A 348 20.57 -11.11 -7.85
CA VAL A 348 20.52 -12.33 -8.67
C VAL A 348 19.47 -13.28 -8.07
N ARG A 349 18.33 -13.41 -8.76
CA ARG A 349 17.13 -14.11 -8.25
C ARG A 349 17.28 -15.63 -8.14
N ASP A 350 18.15 -16.23 -8.95
CA ASP A 350 18.52 -17.64 -8.85
C ASP A 350 19.96 -17.74 -8.32
N GLU A 351 20.19 -18.57 -7.32
CA GLU A 351 21.54 -18.82 -6.78
C GLU A 351 22.33 -19.85 -7.60
N ARG A 352 21.67 -20.55 -8.53
CA ARG A 352 22.27 -21.59 -9.37
C ARG A 352 23.04 -21.08 -10.56
#